data_AF-A0A9E3YU45-F1
#
_entry.id   AF-A0A9E3YU45-F1
#
_cell.length_a   1.000
_cell.length_b   1.000
_cell.length_c   1.000
_cell.angle_alpha   90.00
_cell.angle_beta   90.00
_cell.angle_gamma   90.00
#
_symmetry.space_group_name_H-M   'P 1'
#
loop_
_entity.id
_entity.type
_entity.pdbx_description
1 polymer ?
#
loop_
_entity_poly.entity_id
_entity_poly.type
_entity_poly.pdbx_seq_one_letter_code
_entity_poly.pdbx_strand_id
1 'polypeptide(L)' 'MSRQTLQLINDHDAKWVDIRFTDTRGKEQHVTFPASAIGEDTFETGVMFDGSSIAGWKGIEA' A
#
# COMPACT_ATOMS: atom_id res chain seq x y z
N MET A 1 -0.18 2.64 16.40
CA MET A 1 -0.11 3.15 15.02
C MET A 1 -1.34 2.77 14.21
N SER A 2 -1.67 1.47 14.06
CA SER A 2 -2.86 0.99 13.32
C SER A 2 -4.20 1.63 13.75
N ARG A 3 -4.45 1.72 15.05
CA ARG A 3 -5.74 2.22 15.59
C ARG A 3 -6.10 3.66 15.17
N GLN A 4 -5.11 4.55 15.06
CA GLN A 4 -5.32 5.93 14.63
C GLN A 4 -5.68 6.01 13.14
N THR A 5 -5.01 5.21 12.30
CA THR A 5 -5.28 5.16 10.86
C THR A 5 -6.64 4.54 10.56
N LEU A 6 -7.02 3.47 11.26
CA LEU A 6 -8.34 2.85 11.10
C LEU A 6 -9.47 3.76 11.58
N GLN A 7 -9.25 4.53 12.66
CA GLN A 7 -10.18 5.58 13.06
C GLN A 7 -10.31 6.67 11.98
N LEU A 8 -9.21 7.15 11.43
CA LEU A 8 -9.22 8.15 10.37
C LEU A 8 -10.01 7.69 9.13
N ILE A 9 -9.87 6.42 8.75
CA ILE A 9 -10.62 5.83 7.64
C ILE A 9 -12.14 5.88 7.93
N ASN A 10 -12.54 5.51 9.15
CA ASN A 10 -13.95 5.51 9.56
C ASN A 10 -14.51 6.93 9.69
N ASP A 11 -13.77 7.84 10.34
CA ASP A 11 -14.20 9.22 10.62
C ASP A 11 -14.44 10.02 9.34
N HIS A 12 -13.67 9.72 8.29
CA HIS A 12 -13.79 10.38 6.98
C HIS A 12 -14.58 9.57 5.95
N ASP A 13 -15.17 8.44 6.33
CA ASP A 13 -15.84 7.49 5.42
C ASP A 13 -15.00 7.21 4.15
N ALA A 14 -13.67 7.08 4.35
CA ALA A 14 -12.73 6.95 3.27
C ALA A 14 -12.98 5.65 2.49
N LYS A 15 -13.16 5.76 1.18
CA LYS A 15 -13.43 4.59 0.31
C LYS A 15 -12.16 3.89 -0.17
N TRP A 16 -11.05 4.59 -0.14
CA TRP A 16 -9.78 4.16 -0.72
C TRP A 16 -8.63 4.50 0.22
N VAL A 17 -7.63 3.62 0.22
CA VAL A 17 -6.35 3.82 0.90
C VAL A 17 -5.25 3.71 -0.14
N ASP A 18 -4.42 4.74 -0.19
CA ASP A 18 -3.31 4.83 -1.14
C ASP A 18 -2.00 4.51 -0.42
N ILE A 19 -1.42 3.36 -0.74
CA ILE A 19 -0.17 2.90 -0.15
C ILE A 19 0.96 3.38 -1.02
N ARG A 20 1.83 4.22 -0.45
CA ARG A 20 2.92 4.86 -1.18
C ARG A 20 4.28 4.33 -0.76
N PHE A 21 5.16 4.20 -1.74
CA PHE A 21 6.54 3.77 -1.55
C PHE A 21 7.44 4.47 -2.56
N THR A 22 8.75 4.37 -2.38
CA THR A 22 9.73 4.99 -3.28
C THR A 22 10.58 3.90 -3.91
N ASP A 23 10.76 3.95 -5.23
CA ASP A 23 11.66 3.05 -5.92
C ASP A 23 13.14 3.40 -5.66
N THR A 24 14.07 2.56 -6.12
CA THR A 24 15.51 2.77 -5.89
C THR A 24 16.06 4.04 -6.56
N ARG A 25 15.30 4.63 -7.49
CA ARG A 25 15.66 5.87 -8.21
C ARG A 25 15.08 7.11 -7.54
N GLY A 26 14.36 6.95 -6.43
CA GLY A 26 13.77 8.06 -5.69
C GLY A 26 12.39 8.50 -6.20
N LYS A 27 11.77 7.75 -7.12
CA LYS A 27 10.43 8.08 -7.62
C LYS A 27 9.36 7.49 -6.70
N GLU A 28 8.40 8.32 -6.30
CA GLU A 28 7.21 7.90 -5.56
C GLU A 28 6.31 7.06 -6.47
N GLN A 29 5.92 5.90 -5.94
CA GLN A 29 5.01 4.93 -6.54
C GLN A 29 3.87 4.71 -5.55
N HIS A 30 2.71 4.27 -6.05
CA HIS A 30 1.55 4.05 -5.21
C HIS A 30 0.68 2.90 -5.70
N VAL A 31 -0.01 2.25 -4.78
CA VAL A 31 -1.03 1.24 -5.05
C VAL A 31 -2.25 1.55 -4.20
N THR A 32 -3.41 1.64 -4.85
CA THR A 32 -4.67 1.97 -4.18
C THR A 32 -5.47 0.71 -3.89
N PHE A 33 -5.92 0.57 -2.65
CA PHE A 33 -6.80 -0.51 -2.21
C PHE A 33 -8.14 0.05 -1.70
N PRO A 34 -9.24 -0.71 -1.81
CA PRO A 34 -10.47 -0.36 -1.10
C PRO A 34 -10.20 -0.27 0.40
N ALA A 35 -10.77 0.73 1.08
CA ALA A 35 -10.58 0.88 2.52
C ALA A 35 -11.06 -0.34 3.32
N SER A 36 -12.06 -1.06 2.81
CA SER A 36 -12.56 -2.32 3.39
C SER A 36 -11.54 -3.46 3.37
N ALA A 37 -10.48 -3.37 2.57
CA ALA A 37 -9.39 -4.36 2.52
C ALA A 37 -8.27 -4.06 3.53
N ILE A 38 -8.34 -2.94 4.25
CA ILE A 38 -7.33 -2.52 5.22
C ILE A 38 -7.82 -2.85 6.64
N GLY A 39 -7.11 -3.75 7.32
CA GLY A 39 -7.41 -4.19 8.68
C GLY A 39 -6.20 -4.08 9.60
N GLU A 40 -6.33 -4.56 10.84
CA GLU A 40 -5.20 -4.58 11.79
C GLU A 40 -4.04 -5.44 11.27
N ASP A 41 -4.35 -6.61 10.70
CA ASP A 41 -3.37 -7.54 10.13
C ASP A 41 -2.53 -6.93 8.99
N THR A 42 -3.09 -5.96 8.26
CA THR A 42 -2.40 -5.25 7.17
C THR A 42 -1.19 -4.48 7.69
N PHE A 43 -1.22 -4.00 8.93
CA PHE A 43 -0.11 -3.27 9.53
C PHE A 43 0.99 -4.19 10.09
N GLU A 44 0.68 -5.47 10.31
CA GLU A 44 1.64 -6.47 10.79
C GLU A 44 2.29 -7.23 9.65
N THR A 45 1.49 -7.63 8.65
CA THR A 45 1.91 -8.51 7.54
C THR A 45 2.11 -7.77 6.23
N GLY A 46 1.60 -6.54 6.11
CA GLY A 46 1.66 -5.75 4.88
C GLY A 46 0.59 -6.15 3.86
N VAL A 47 0.74 -5.61 2.66
CA VAL A 47 -0.04 -6.02 1.48
C VAL A 47 0.90 -6.63 0.45
N MET A 48 0.43 -7.67 -0.23
CA MET A 48 1.18 -8.28 -1.32
C MET A 48 0.94 -7.49 -2.61
N PHE A 49 2.01 -7.19 -3.35
CA PHE A 49 1.93 -6.59 -4.67
C PHE A 49 3.05 -7.14 -5.57
N ASP A 50 2.86 -7.05 -6.89
CA ASP A 50 3.88 -7.46 -7.86
C ASP A 50 4.84 -6.31 -8.16
N GLY A 51 6.10 -6.48 -7.74
CA GLY A 51 7.19 -5.53 -7.98
C GLY A 51 7.90 -5.70 -9.32
N SER A 52 7.50 -6.65 -10.18
CA SER A 52 8.14 -6.90 -11.49
C SER A 52 8.11 -5.69 -12.42
N SER A 53 7.12 -4.82 -12.24
CA SER A 53 6.94 -3.58 -13.03
C SER A 53 7.65 -2.37 -12.42
N ILE A 54 8.37 -2.52 -11.30
CA ILE A 54 9.12 -1.44 -10.66
C ILE A 54 10.56 -1.44 -11.17
N ALA A 55 10.96 -0.33 -11.79
CA ALA A 55 12.28 -0.19 -12.36
C ALA A 55 13.37 -0.41 -11.29
N GLY A 56 14.26 -1.37 -11.53
CA GLY A 56 15.37 -1.69 -10.64
C GLY A 56 15.03 -2.61 -9.47
N TRP A 57 13.85 -3.24 -9.47
CA TRP A 57 13.48 -4.28 -8.50
C TRP A 57 13.59 -5.67 -9.15
N LYS A 58 12.49 -6.41 -9.25
CA LYS A 58 12.48 -7.78 -9.79
C LYS A 58 12.38 -7.71 -11.32
N GLY A 59 13.24 -8.44 -12.03
CA GLY A 59 13.12 -8.58 -13.48
C GLY A 59 11.86 -9.38 -13.84
N ILE A 60 11.27 -9.07 -15.01
CA ILE A 60 10.32 -9.97 -15.65
C ILE A 60 11.17 -11.08 -16.28
N GLU A 61 11.30 -12.22 -15.59
CA GLU A 61 11.82 -13.43 -16.22
C GLU A 61 10.70 -13.98 -17.12
N ALA A 62 11.02 -14.17 -18.40
CA ALA A 62 10.16 -14.79 -19.41
C ALA A 62 10.37 -16.30 -19.45
#